data_AF-A0A2V5KR50-F1
#
_entry.id   AF-A0A2V5KR50-F1
#
_cell.length_a   1.000
_cell.length_b   1.000
_cell.length_c   1.000
_cell.angle_alpha   90.00
_cell.angle_beta   90.00
_cell.angle_gamma   90.00
#
_symmetry.space_group_name_H-M   'P 1'
#
loop_
_entity.id
_entity.type
_entity.pdbx_description
1 polymer ?
#
loop_
_entity_poly.entity_id
_entity_poly.type
_entity_poly.pdbx_seq_one_letter_code
_entity_poly.pdbx_strand_id
1 'polypeptide(L)' 'MKMNSGDERFIALAIQTVLHSNKHRLYRLTDSGEYDSFLREMSREIVQKAQTFKTITETAVRELEAESWTAYREGVL' A
#
# COMPACT_ATOMS: atom_id res chain seq x y z
N MET A 1 -14.46 13.62 5.49
CA MET A 1 -14.06 12.99 4.22
C MET A 1 -14.38 11.50 4.35
N LYS A 2 -15.32 10.95 3.57
CA LYS A 2 -15.66 9.51 3.65
C LYS A 2 -14.54 8.73 2.96
N MET A 3 -13.82 7.89 3.68
CA MET A 3 -12.79 7.01 3.11
C MET A 3 -13.51 5.89 2.34
N ASN A 4 -13.04 5.59 1.13
CA ASN A 4 -13.58 4.50 0.33
C ASN A 4 -13.04 3.17 0.90
N SER A 5 -13.84 2.10 0.92
CA SER A 5 -13.42 0.80 1.49
C SER A 5 -12.19 0.21 0.79
N GLY A 6 -11.98 0.56 -0.49
CA GLY A 6 -10.76 0.22 -1.22
C GLY A 6 -9.50 0.90 -0.66
N ASP A 7 -9.61 2.17 -0.24
CA ASP A 7 -8.48 2.91 0.34
C ASP A 7 -8.08 2.33 1.72
N GLU A 8 -9.04 1.85 2.50
CA GLU A 8 -8.79 1.17 3.78
C GLU A 8 -7.93 -0.09 3.62
N ARG A 9 -8.18 -0.89 2.57
CA ARG A 9 -7.40 -2.10 2.30
C ARG A 9 -5.93 -1.79 1.97
N PHE A 10 -5.69 -0.75 1.19
CA PHE A 10 -4.31 -0.34 0.85
C PHE A 10 -3.57 0.22 2.06
N ILE A 11 -4.26 0.98 2.91
CA ILE A 11 -3.69 1.47 4.17
C ILE A 11 -3.36 0.29 5.09
N ALA A 12 -4.25 -0.70 5.24
CA ALA A 12 -3.99 -1.88 6.05
C ALA A 12 -2.76 -2.66 5.57
N LEU A 13 -2.64 -2.89 4.25
CA LEU A 13 -1.49 -3.57 3.66
C LEU A 13 -0.19 -2.77 3.86
N ALA A 14 -0.25 -1.45 3.73
CA ALA A 14 0.88 -0.56 3.97
C ALA A 14 1.35 -0.61 5.42
N ILE A 15 0.42 -0.56 6.38
CA ILE A 15 0.72 -0.70 7.81
C ILE A 15 1.44 -2.02 8.08
N GLN A 16 0.89 -3.15 7.61
CA GLN A 16 1.50 -4.46 7.79
C GLN A 16 2.91 -4.53 7.22
N THR A 17 3.10 -3.96 6.02
CA THR A 17 4.41 -3.95 5.35
C THR A 17 5.42 -3.13 6.14
N VAL A 18 5.06 -1.91 6.55
CA VAL A 18 5.96 -1.01 7.28
C VAL A 18 6.30 -1.57 8.66
N LEU A 19 5.33 -2.13 9.38
CA LEU A 19 5.55 -2.80 10.67
C LEU A 19 6.51 -3.98 10.51
N HIS A 20 6.30 -4.83 9.49
CA HIS A 20 7.15 -5.98 9.26
C HIS A 20 8.59 -5.57 8.92
N SER A 21 8.78 -4.60 8.02
CA SER A 21 10.09 -4.07 7.64
C SER A 21 10.86 -3.44 8.81
N ASN A 22 10.13 -2.85 9.75
CA ASN A 22 10.72 -2.12 10.88
C ASN A 22 10.69 -2.89 12.21
N LYS A 23 10.27 -4.17 12.23
CA LYS A 23 10.08 -4.95 13.46
C LYS A 23 11.28 -4.92 14.42
N HIS A 24 12.50 -5.05 13.89
CA HIS A 24 13.71 -5.07 14.72
C HIS A 24 14.04 -3.70 15.31
N ARG A 25 13.75 -2.62 14.59
CA ARG A 25 13.90 -1.24 15.10
C ARG A 25 12.86 -0.99 16.20
N LEU A 26 11.60 -1.36 15.94
CA LEU A 26 10.48 -1.27 16.91
C LEU A 26 10.81 -1.95 18.25
N TYR A 27 11.42 -3.13 18.24
CA TYR A 27 11.83 -3.82 19.47
C TYR A 27 12.92 -3.10 20.26
N ARG A 28 13.74 -2.25 19.63
CA ARG A 28 14.85 -1.51 20.28
C ARG A 28 14.46 -0.09 20.70
N LEU A 29 13.30 0.38 20.28
CA LEU A 29 12.83 1.75 20.51
C LEU A 29 12.39 2.05 21.94
N THR A 30 12.25 1.02 22.78
CA THR A 30 12.00 1.20 24.21
C THR A 30 13.14 1.92 24.93
N ASP A 31 14.35 1.92 24.35
CA ASP A 31 15.58 2.28 25.07
C ASP A 31 16.22 3.60 24.59
N SER A 32 15.80 4.16 23.43
CA SER A 32 16.57 5.19 22.73
C SER A 32 16.02 6.62 22.79
N GLY A 33 14.81 6.87 23.31
CA GLY A 33 14.23 8.22 23.38
C GLY A 33 13.88 8.88 22.04
N GLU A 34 14.20 8.25 20.91
CA GLU A 34 13.90 8.71 19.53
C GLU A 34 12.55 8.19 19.01
N TYR A 35 11.62 7.87 19.91
CA TYR A 35 10.37 7.21 19.58
C TYR A 35 9.48 8.01 18.62
N ASP A 36 9.33 9.31 18.88
CA ASP A 36 8.43 10.16 18.13
C ASP A 36 8.92 10.45 16.70
N SER A 37 10.22 10.64 16.51
CA SER A 37 10.79 10.89 15.18
C SER A 37 10.65 9.65 14.30
N PHE A 38 10.90 8.48 14.88
CA PHE A 38 10.74 7.19 14.20
C PHE A 38 9.29 6.86 13.87
N LEU A 39 8.35 7.06 14.80
CA LEU A 39 6.92 6.85 14.50
C LEU A 39 6.44 7.79 13.38
N ARG A 40 6.92 9.04 13.36
CA ARG A 40 6.62 9.98 12.26
C ARG A 40 7.21 9.51 10.93
N GLU A 41 8.41 8.93 10.94
CA GLU A 41 9.03 8.31 9.76
C GLU A 41 8.14 7.17 9.23
N MET A 42 7.77 6.23 10.10
CA MET A 42 6.90 5.11 9.74
C MET A 42 5.53 5.56 9.23
N SER A 43 4.93 6.58 9.85
CA SER A 43 3.65 7.13 9.40
C SER A 43 3.73 7.67 7.96
N ARG A 44 4.81 8.40 7.62
CA ARG A 44 5.05 8.84 6.24
C ARG A 44 5.25 7.67 5.29
N GLU A 45 6.00 6.65 5.71
CA GLU A 45 6.24 5.45 4.91
C GLU A 45 4.93 4.69 4.61
N ILE A 46 4.03 4.60 5.59
CA ILE A 46 2.71 3.97 5.43
C ILE A 46 1.91 4.69 4.35
N VAL A 47 1.83 6.02 4.40
CA VAL A 47 1.09 6.82 3.39
C VAL A 47 1.68 6.60 2.00
N GLN A 48 3.01 6.65 1.87
CA GLN A 48 3.67 6.41 0.58
C GLN A 48 3.41 5.01 0.04
N LYS A 49 3.52 3.97 0.88
CA LYS A 49 3.24 2.59 0.43
C LYS A 49 1.78 2.38 0.06
N ALA A 50 0.84 2.95 0.81
CA ALA A 50 -0.58 2.84 0.49
C ALA A 50 -0.89 3.45 -0.88
N GLN A 51 -0.31 4.61 -1.20
CA GLN A 51 -0.42 5.24 -2.51
C GLN A 51 0.19 4.36 -3.61
N THR A 52 1.39 3.80 -3.38
CA THR A 52 2.03 2.90 -4.33
C THR A 52 1.19 1.66 -4.61
N PHE A 53 0.64 1.02 -3.58
CA PHE A 53 -0.22 -0.15 -3.75
C PHE A 53 -1.51 0.16 -4.52
N LYS A 54 -2.10 1.32 -4.25
CA LYS A 54 -3.25 1.80 -5.00
C LYS A 54 -2.91 1.98 -6.48
N THR A 55 -1.83 2.69 -6.80
CA THR A 55 -1.39 2.91 -8.18
C THR A 55 -1.11 1.60 -8.91
N ILE A 56 -0.38 0.66 -8.29
CA ILE A 56 -0.09 -0.64 -8.89
C ILE A 56 -1.39 -1.40 -9.18
N THR A 57 -2.31 -1.41 -8.21
CA THR A 57 -3.58 -2.14 -8.36
C THR A 57 -4.46 -1.52 -9.44
N GLU A 58 -4.57 -0.19 -9.47
CA GLU A 58 -5.31 0.52 -10.51
C GLU A 58 -4.72 0.28 -11.91
N THR A 59 -3.39 0.28 -12.04
CA THR A 59 -2.71 -0.05 -13.30
C THR A 59 -2.98 -1.48 -13.72
N ALA A 60 -2.82 -2.45 -12.82
CA ALA A 60 -3.06 -3.86 -13.12
C ALA A 60 -4.52 -4.12 -13.53
N VAL A 61 -5.49 -3.49 -12.86
CA VAL A 61 -6.91 -3.58 -13.23
C VAL A 61 -7.14 -3.03 -14.63
N ARG A 62 -6.56 -1.86 -14.98
CA ARG A 62 -6.69 -1.27 -16.32
C ARG A 62 -6.08 -2.15 -17.41
N GLU A 63 -4.93 -2.75 -17.15
CA GLU A 63 -4.26 -3.66 -18.10
C GLU A 63 -5.10 -4.91 -18.35
N LEU A 64 -5.63 -5.54 -17.29
CA LEU A 64 -6.52 -6.71 -17.40
C LEU A 64 -7.82 -6.39 -18.14
N GLU A 65 -8.43 -5.23 -17.86
CA GLU A 65 -9.61 -4.76 -18.60
C GLU A 65 -9.26 -4.52 -20.07
N ALA A 66 -8.15 -3.87 -20.38
CA ALA A 66 -7.71 -3.62 -21.75
C ALA A 66 -7.49 -4.92 -22.54
N GLU A 67 -6.85 -5.92 -21.93
CA GLU A 67 -6.65 -7.25 -22.51
C GLU A 67 -7.98 -7.96 -22.80
N SER A 68 -8.94 -7.86 -21.87
CA SER A 68 -10.28 -8.45 -22.05
C SER A 68 -11.05 -7.81 -23.21
N TRP A 69 -10.93 -6.50 -23.41
CA TRP A 69 -11.54 -5.78 -24.53
C TRP A 69 -10.89 -6.15 -25.87
N THR A 70 -9.57 -6.34 -25.90
CA THR A 70 -8.88 -6.80 -27.12
C THR A 70 -9.30 -8.23 -27.49
N ALA A 71 -9.41 -9.14 -26.52
CA ALA A 71 -9.84 -10.52 -26.76
C ALA A 71 -11.29 -10.60 -27.29
N TYR A 72 -12.20 -9.78 -26.75
CA TYR A 72 -13.57 -9.67 -27.24
C TYR A 72 -13.64 -9.09 -28.66
N ARG A 73 -12.82 -8.06 -28.95
CA ARG A 73 -12.78 -7.42 -30.29
C ARG A 73 -12.19 -8.33 -31.37
N GLU A 74 -11.30 -9.23 -30.99
CA GLU A 74 -10.69 -10.22 -31.90
C GLU A 74 -11.52 -11.51 -32.03
N GLY A 75 -12.66 -11.62 -31.34
CA GLY A 75 -13.59 -12.75 -31.46
C GLY A 75 -13.06 -14.06 -30.85
N VAL A 76 -12.16 -13.97 -29.87
CA VAL A 76 -11.52 -15.12 -29.21
C VAL A 76 -12.33 -15.61 -28.00
N LEU A 77 -13.36 -14.86 -27.59
CA LEU A 77 -14.35 -15.21 -26.56
C LEU A 77 -15.76 -15.33 -27.13
#